data_AF-A0A7S4QGK9-F1
#
_entry.id   AF-A0A7S4QGK9-F1
#
_cell.length_a   1.000
_cell.length_b   1.000
_cell.length_c   1.000
_cell.angle_alpha   90.00
_cell.angle_beta   90.00
_cell.angle_gamma   90.00
#
_symmetry.space_group_name_H-M   'P 1'
#
loop_
_entity.id
_entity.type
_entity.pdbx_description
1 polymer ?
#
loop_
_entity_poly.entity_id
_entity_poly.type
_entity_poly.pdbx_seq_one_letter_code
_entity_poly.pdbx_strand_id
1 'polypeptide(L)'
;MAQEHQEYISSKINPILESLVTQVLLERPDNPVPFMVKLLAKQTKQGEKTSLEQLGQVGVGEADRLRSEVKSLQDEVRELEAKLDAARGVAPQAEKPEAAAAAVEA
;
A
#
# COMPACT_ATOMS: atom_id res chain seq x y z
N MET A 1 -24.05 22.77 -27.62
CA MET A 1 -22.73 22.09 -27.65
C MET A 1 -21.66 22.85 -26.86
N ALA A 2 -20.95 23.85 -27.39
CA ALA A 2 -19.85 24.52 -26.65
C ALA A 2 -20.29 25.25 -25.37
N GLN A 3 -21.47 25.88 -25.40
CA GLN A 3 -22.01 26.67 -24.28
C GLN A 3 -22.38 25.81 -23.07
N GLU A 4 -23.01 24.65 -23.30
CA GLU A 4 -23.37 23.68 -22.26
C GLU A 4 -22.13 23.12 -21.55
N HIS A 5 -21.04 22.88 -22.28
CA HIS A 5 -19.78 22.45 -21.67
C HIS A 5 -19.18 23.56 -20.80
N GLN A 6 -19.25 24.82 -21.26
CA GLN A 6 -18.77 25.97 -20.49
C GLN A 6 -19.56 26.16 -19.19
N GLU A 7 -20.89 25.99 -19.26
CA GLU A 7 -21.78 26.02 -18.11
C GLU A 7 -21.51 24.87 -17.15
N TYR A 8 -21.26 23.66 -17.65
CA TYR A 8 -20.90 22.52 -16.81
C TYR A 8 -19.56 22.74 -16.09
N ILE A 9 -18.56 23.24 -16.79
CA ILE A 9 -17.25 23.57 -16.20
C ILE A 9 -17.41 24.60 -15.08
N SER A 10 -18.11 25.71 -15.36
CA SER A 10 -18.27 26.80 -14.40
C SER A 10 -19.16 26.42 -13.21
N SER A 11 -20.25 25.69 -13.43
CA SER A 11 -21.22 25.38 -12.38
C SER A 11 -20.90 24.13 -11.56
N LYS A 12 -20.18 23.15 -12.14
CA LYS A 12 -19.91 21.86 -11.48
C LYS A 12 -18.42 21.63 -11.20
N ILE A 13 -17.54 21.98 -12.12
CA ILE A 13 -16.11 21.64 -12.02
C ILE A 13 -15.35 22.69 -11.21
N ASN A 14 -15.49 23.98 -11.53
CA ASN A 14 -14.76 25.06 -10.86
C ASN A 14 -14.96 25.07 -9.34
N PRO A 15 -16.18 24.90 -8.79
CA PRO A 15 -16.36 24.90 -7.34
C PRO A 15 -15.58 23.79 -6.62
N ILE A 16 -15.46 22.62 -7.26
CA ILE A 16 -14.69 21.48 -6.73
C ILE A 16 -13.20 21.79 -6.76
N LEU A 17 -12.71 22.32 -7.89
CA LEU A 17 -11.30 22.69 -8.07
C LEU A 17 -10.88 23.81 -7.12
N GLU A 18 -11.69 24.85 -6.97
CA GLU A 18 -11.41 25.97 -6.05
C GLU A 18 -11.30 25.47 -4.60
N SER A 19 -12.23 24.61 -4.17
CA SER A 19 -12.17 24.01 -2.84
C SER A 19 -10.92 23.15 -2.64
N LEU A 20 -10.54 22.36 -3.65
CA LEU A 20 -9.37 21.48 -3.61
C LEU A 20 -8.08 22.30 -3.52
N VAL A 21 -7.93 23.30 -4.39
CA VAL A 21 -6.77 24.19 -4.44
C VAL A 21 -6.63 24.98 -3.14
N THR A 22 -7.73 25.51 -2.61
CA THR A 22 -7.72 26.26 -1.35
C THR A 22 -7.15 25.41 -0.21
N GLN A 23 -7.57 24.15 -0.08
CA GLN A 23 -7.06 23.29 0.97
C GLN A 23 -5.60 22.86 0.77
N VAL A 24 -5.17 22.62 -0.46
CA VAL A 24 -3.77 22.32 -0.77
C VAL A 24 -2.86 23.50 -0.39
N LEU A 25 -3.29 24.72 -0.69
CA LEU A 25 -2.52 25.93 -0.36
C LEU A 25 -2.48 26.23 1.14
N LEU A 26 -3.50 25.82 1.89
CA LEU A 26 -3.56 25.95 3.35
C LEU A 26 -2.65 24.94 4.04
N GLU A 27 -2.75 23.66 3.70
CA GLU A 27 -1.99 22.61 4.38
C GLU A 27 -0.54 22.48 3.88
N ARG A 28 -0.26 22.96 2.66
CA ARG A 28 1.06 22.87 2.01
C ARG A 28 1.75 21.51 2.20
N PRO A 29 1.10 20.41 1.84
CA PRO A 29 1.66 19.08 2.04
C PRO A 29 2.92 18.89 1.19
N ASP A 30 3.90 18.14 1.71
CA ASP A 30 5.14 17.80 0.97
C ASP A 30 4.85 17.07 -0.35
N ASN A 31 3.77 16.29 -0.39
CA ASN A 31 3.29 15.65 -1.61
C ASN A 31 1.80 15.99 -1.86
N PRO A 32 1.48 16.83 -2.85
CA PRO A 32 0.12 17.31 -3.07
C PRO A 32 -0.81 16.24 -3.66
N VAL A 33 -0.29 15.29 -4.44
CA VAL A 33 -1.15 14.33 -5.18
C VAL A 33 -1.90 13.38 -4.24
N PRO A 34 -1.25 12.68 -3.27
CA PRO A 34 -1.97 11.84 -2.31
C PRO A 34 -2.96 12.63 -1.44
N PHE A 35 -2.61 13.87 -1.09
CA PHE A 35 -3.47 14.76 -0.32
C PHE A 35 -4.75 15.11 -1.10
N MET A 36 -4.61 15.51 -2.37
CA MET A 36 -5.74 15.84 -3.24
C MET A 36 -6.70 14.66 -3.43
N VAL A 37 -6.15 13.45 -3.66
CA VAL A 37 -6.96 12.23 -3.80
C VAL A 37 -7.78 11.96 -2.53
N LYS A 38 -7.15 12.07 -1.36
CA LYS A 38 -7.83 11.89 -0.08
C LYS A 38 -8.91 12.94 0.15
N LEU A 39 -8.67 14.18 -0.26
CA LEU A 39 -9.63 15.27 -0.09
C LEU A 39 -10.87 15.10 -0.98
N LEU A 40 -10.66 14.81 -2.26
CA LEU A 40 -11.76 14.52 -3.20
C LEU A 40 -12.58 13.32 -2.75
N ALA A 41 -11.92 12.27 -2.24
CA ALA A 41 -12.59 11.09 -1.69
C ALA A 41 -13.45 11.37 -0.45
N LYS A 42 -13.12 12.40 0.35
CA LYS A 42 -13.95 12.81 1.51
C LYS A 42 -15.20 13.58 1.07
N GLN A 43 -15.06 14.47 0.08
CA GLN A 43 -16.17 15.28 -0.43
C GLN A 43 -17.24 14.42 -1.13
N THR A 44 -16.82 13.40 -1.89
CA THR A 44 -17.76 12.46 -2.54
C THR A 44 -18.49 11.55 -1.54
N LYS A 45 -17.84 11.16 -0.43
CA LYS A 45 -18.47 10.38 0.66
C LYS A 45 -19.56 11.14 1.43
N GLN A 46 -19.53 12.48 1.43
CA GLN A 46 -20.58 13.29 2.05
C GLN A 46 -21.80 13.47 1.13
N GLY A 47 -21.64 13.31 -0.19
CA GLY A 47 -22.71 13.48 -1.18
C GLY A 47 -23.46 12.19 -1.52
N GLU A 48 -22.78 11.07 -1.65
CA GLU A 48 -23.40 9.80 -2.06
C GLU A 48 -22.71 8.62 -1.37
N LYS A 49 -23.49 7.80 -0.67
CA LYS A 49 -23.05 6.54 -0.04
C LYS A 49 -22.67 5.44 -1.07
N THR A 50 -22.52 5.76 -2.36
CA THR A 50 -22.76 4.73 -3.40
C THR A 50 -21.63 4.47 -4.39
N SER A 51 -20.43 5.06 -4.29
CA SER A 51 -19.39 4.76 -5.32
C SER A 51 -17.94 4.70 -4.87
N LEU A 52 -17.59 5.06 -3.62
CA LEU A 52 -16.17 5.07 -3.21
C LEU A 52 -15.68 3.82 -2.48
N GLU A 53 -16.54 2.83 -2.21
CA GLU A 53 -16.06 1.51 -1.76
C GLU A 53 -15.21 0.82 -2.82
N GLN A 54 -15.39 1.17 -4.11
CA GLN A 54 -14.54 0.71 -5.21
C GLN A 54 -13.23 1.49 -5.34
N LEU A 55 -13.21 2.81 -5.10
CA LEU A 55 -11.99 3.63 -5.21
C LEU A 55 -11.12 3.61 -3.94
N GLY A 56 -11.71 3.40 -2.76
CA GLY A 56 -10.99 3.21 -1.50
C GLY A 56 -10.31 1.84 -1.38
N GLN A 57 -10.72 0.85 -2.18
CA GLN A 57 -10.08 -0.46 -2.25
C GLN A 57 -8.74 -0.43 -2.99
N VAL A 58 -8.53 0.49 -3.95
CA VAL A 58 -7.37 0.47 -4.85
C VAL A 58 -6.04 0.87 -4.16
N GLY A 59 -6.08 1.64 -3.07
CA GLY A 59 -4.84 2.14 -2.45
C GLY A 59 -4.45 1.50 -1.11
N VAL A 60 -5.42 1.39 -0.19
CA VAL A 60 -5.16 0.94 1.19
C VAL A 60 -5.59 -0.52 1.38
N GLY A 61 -6.72 -0.91 0.76
CA GLY A 61 -7.19 -2.29 0.79
C GLY A 61 -6.27 -3.26 0.05
N GLU A 62 -5.71 -2.85 -1.09
CA GLU A 62 -4.71 -3.65 -1.81
C GLU A 62 -3.43 -3.85 -0.99
N ALA A 63 -2.89 -2.82 -0.35
CA ALA A 63 -1.67 -2.94 0.44
C ALA A 63 -1.84 -3.88 1.65
N ASP A 64 -3.00 -3.86 2.32
CA ASP A 64 -3.27 -4.75 3.45
C ASP A 64 -3.64 -6.18 3.01
N ARG A 65 -4.30 -6.33 1.85
CA ARG A 65 -4.49 -7.64 1.21
C ARG A 65 -3.16 -8.26 0.80
N LEU A 66 -2.30 -7.50 0.14
CA LEU A 66 -0.99 -7.95 -0.31
C LEU A 66 -0.09 -8.34 0.87
N ARG A 67 -0.12 -7.56 1.98
CA ARG A 67 0.60 -7.92 3.21
C ARG A 67 0.07 -9.22 3.84
N SER A 68 -1.24 -9.42 3.83
CA SER A 68 -1.86 -10.64 4.36
C SER A 68 -1.52 -11.87 3.51
N GLU A 69 -1.50 -11.69 2.19
CA GLU A 69 -1.14 -12.74 1.23
C GLU A 69 0.34 -13.11 1.31
N VAL A 70 1.24 -12.12 1.42
CA VAL A 70 2.67 -12.34 1.69
C VAL A 70 2.88 -13.13 2.97
N LYS A 71 2.16 -12.80 4.04
CA LYS A 71 2.26 -13.53 5.31
C LYS A 71 1.77 -14.99 5.16
N SER A 72 0.64 -15.21 4.50
CA SER A 72 0.11 -16.55 4.27
C SER A 72 1.06 -17.41 3.45
N LEU A 73 1.65 -16.84 2.39
CA LEU A 73 2.61 -17.54 1.54
C LEU A 73 3.92 -17.83 2.30
N GLN A 74 4.38 -16.94 3.17
CA GLN A 74 5.55 -17.17 4.02
C GLN A 74 5.32 -18.30 5.04
N ASP A 75 4.12 -18.34 5.64
CA ASP A 75 3.74 -19.41 6.57
C ASP A 75 3.65 -20.76 5.83
N GLU A 76 3.10 -20.78 4.62
CA GLU A 76 3.02 -21.98 3.78
C GLU A 76 4.41 -22.46 3.33
N VAL A 77 5.31 -21.55 2.92
CA VAL A 77 6.70 -21.88 2.61
C VAL A 77 7.40 -22.50 3.82
N ARG A 78 7.26 -21.91 5.01
CA ARG A 78 7.85 -22.45 6.24
C ARG A 78 7.29 -23.84 6.59
N GLU A 79 5.99 -24.06 6.40
CA GLU A 79 5.38 -25.37 6.64
C GLU A 79 5.88 -26.42 5.65
N LEU A 80 6.00 -26.04 4.37
CA LEU A 80 6.53 -26.92 3.32
C LEU A 80 8.01 -27.21 3.51
N GLU A 81 8.81 -26.23 3.93
CA GLU A 81 10.22 -26.41 4.31
C GLU A 81 10.35 -27.37 5.50
N ALA A 82 9.54 -27.21 6.55
CA ALA A 82 9.55 -28.13 7.70
C ALA A 82 9.13 -29.56 7.30
N LYS A 83 8.15 -29.70 6.40
CA LYS A 83 7.76 -31.01 5.84
C LYS A 83 8.86 -31.58 4.95
N LEU A 84 9.56 -30.74 4.18
CA LEU A 84 10.67 -31.15 3.34
C LEU A 84 11.87 -31.61 4.18
N ASP A 85 12.16 -30.94 5.29
CA ASP A 85 13.23 -31.31 6.23
C ASP A 85 12.88 -32.60 7.00
N ALA A 86 11.61 -32.75 7.39
CA ALA A 86 11.11 -33.99 7.98
C ALA A 86 11.13 -35.17 6.98
N ALA A 87 10.79 -34.93 5.71
CA ALA A 87 10.85 -35.92 4.64
C ALA A 87 12.28 -36.20 4.16
N ARG A 88 13.19 -35.21 4.25
CA ARG A 88 14.62 -35.35 3.93
C ARG A 88 15.41 -36.07 5.00
N GLY A 89 14.86 -36.25 6.20
CA GLY A 89 15.47 -37.08 7.24
C GLY A 89 16.94 -36.69 7.48
N VAL A 90 17.18 -35.45 7.87
CA VAL A 90 18.53 -35.04 8.29
C VAL A 90 18.81 -35.70 9.64
N ALA A 91 19.45 -36.87 9.58
CA ALA A 91 20.23 -37.42 10.67
C ALA A 91 21.17 -36.32 11.20
N PRO A 92 21.38 -36.22 12.53
CA PRO A 92 22.23 -35.19 13.09
C PRO A 92 23.67 -35.45 12.66
N GLN A 93 24.15 -34.74 11.64
CA GLN A 93 25.58 -34.57 11.48
C GLN A 93 26.01 -33.53 12.50
N ALA A 94 26.53 -34.07 13.60
CA ALA A 94 27.28 -33.36 14.60
C ALA A 94 28.33 -32.46 13.93
N GLU A 95 28.11 -31.15 13.97
CA GLU A 95 29.22 -30.21 13.94
C GLU A 95 30.01 -30.41 15.23
N LYS A 96 31.03 -31.27 15.18
CA LYS A 96 32.11 -31.28 16.17
C LYS A 96 33.10 -30.17 15.79
N PRO A 97 33.53 -29.34 16.75
CA PRO A 97 34.29 -28.12 16.50
C PRO A 97 35.76 -28.43 16.19
N GLU A 98 36.49 -27.40 15.75
CA GLU A 98 37.96 -27.23 15.82
C GLU A 98 38.68 -27.11 14.46
N ALA A 99 38.94 -25.86 14.07
CA ALA A 99 40.25 -25.33 13.64
C ALA A 99 40.10 -23.81 13.42
N ALA A 100 40.27 -23.00 14.48
CA ALA A 100 41.52 -22.33 14.77
C ALA A 100 41.87 -21.22 13.75
N ALA A 101 41.39 -20.02 14.08
CA ALA A 101 42.08 -18.73 14.00
C ALA A 101 43.21 -18.58 12.96
N ALA A 102 42.90 -17.92 11.85
CA ALA A 102 43.87 -17.12 11.13
C ALA A 102 43.96 -15.72 11.78
N ALA A 103 45.10 -15.49 12.43
CA ALA A 103 45.87 -14.24 12.49
C ALA A 103 45.15 -12.88 12.61
N VAL A 104 45.23 -12.27 13.80
CA VAL A 104 45.30 -10.81 14.06
C VAL A 104 46.14 -10.65 15.36
N GLU A 105 47.45 -10.42 15.26
CA GLU A 105 48.10 -9.11 15.44
C GLU A 105 48.72 -8.94 16.85
N ALA A 106 50.04 -9.14 16.96
CA ALA A 106 51.02 -8.44 17.82
C ALA A 106 52.42 -9.06 17.65
#